data_AF-A0A662F073-F1
#
_entry.id   AF-A0A662F073-F1
#
_cell.length_a   1.000
_cell.length_b   1.000
_cell.length_c   1.000
_cell.angle_alpha   90.00
_cell.angle_beta   90.00
_cell.angle_gamma   90.00
#
_symmetry.space_group_name_H-M   'P 1'
#
loop_
_entity.id
_entity.type
_entity.pdbx_description
1 polymer ?
#
loop_
_entity_poly.entity_id
_entity_poly.type
_entity_poly.pdbx_seq_one_letter_code
_entity_poly.pdbx_strand_id
1 'polypeptide(L)' 'FGLVLDGSARVDEIITRAISWDVVGGVARRAWARNENAVQVAAEWNELNQDRGHITLPFIPEEGLVERLVERELRD' A
#
# COMPACT_ATOMS: atom_id res chain seq x y z
N PHE A 1 6.44 7.52 15.66
CA PHE A 1 6.00 6.86 16.91
C PHE A 1 7.19 6.77 17.87
N GLY A 2 7.00 6.30 19.12
CA GLY A 2 8.09 5.96 20.04
C GLY A 2 7.87 4.59 20.68
N LEU A 3 8.90 3.73 20.66
CA LEU A 3 8.89 2.40 21.28
C LEU A 3 10.19 2.23 22.07
N VAL A 4 10.09 2.00 23.38
CA VAL A 4 11.26 1.78 24.24
C VAL A 4 11.67 0.31 24.15
N LEU A 5 12.94 0.07 23.84
CA LEU A 5 13.52 -1.27 23.77
C LEU A 5 14.15 -1.62 25.11
N ASP A 6 13.35 -2.25 25.98
CA ASP A 6 13.77 -2.63 27.34
C ASP A 6 14.38 -4.04 27.45
N GLY A 7 14.46 -4.77 26.32
CA GLY A 7 14.99 -6.14 26.25
C GLY A 7 14.05 -7.24 26.74
N SER A 8 12.81 -6.90 27.11
CA SER A 8 11.82 -7.90 27.51
C SER A 8 11.26 -8.68 26.30
N ALA A 9 10.92 -9.96 26.50
CA ALA A 9 10.27 -10.77 25.47
C ALA A 9 8.95 -10.16 24.97
N ARG A 10 8.23 -9.47 25.86
CA ARG A 10 7.02 -8.72 25.50
C ARG A 10 7.33 -7.63 24.48
N VAL A 11 8.40 -6.86 24.67
CA VAL A 11 8.77 -5.78 23.74
C VAL A 11 9.29 -6.35 22.43
N ASP A 12 9.97 -7.49 22.45
CA ASP A 12 10.36 -8.23 21.24
C ASP A 12 9.14 -8.57 20.35
N GLU A 13 8.09 -9.15 20.94
CA GLU A 13 6.85 -9.44 20.21
C GLU A 13 6.15 -8.18 19.66
N ILE A 14 6.21 -7.07 20.41
CA ILE A 14 5.61 -5.80 19.98
C ILE A 14 6.38 -5.22 18.79
N ILE A 15 7.72 -5.16 18.85
CA ILE A 15 8.52 -4.52 17.80
C ILE A 15 8.36 -5.24 16.45
N THR A 16 8.28 -6.58 16.45
CA THR A 16 8.10 -7.38 15.23
C THR A 16 6.82 -7.04 14.47
N ARG A 17 5.80 -6.50 15.15
CA ARG A 17 4.51 -6.10 14.53
C ARG A 17 4.44 -4.60 14.26
N ALA A 18 4.90 -3.79 15.21
CA ALA A 18 4.76 -2.34 15.18
C ALA A 18 5.49 -1.70 13.99
N ILE A 19 6.72 -2.13 13.71
CA ILE A 19 7.54 -1.57 12.62
C ILE A 19 6.91 -1.85 11.26
N SER A 20 6.43 -3.08 11.05
CA SER A 20 5.74 -3.44 9.81
C SER A 20 4.53 -2.54 9.60
N TRP A 21 3.70 -2.33 10.62
CA TRP A 21 2.51 -1.48 10.47
C TRP A 21 2.85 -0.01 10.17
N ASP A 22 3.83 0.57 10.87
CA ASP A 22 4.24 1.97 10.71
C ASP A 22 4.75 2.28 9.29
N VAL A 23 5.54 1.35 8.72
CA VAL A 23 6.12 1.52 7.38
C VAL A 23 5.11 1.15 6.29
N VAL A 24 4.45 -0.01 6.41
CA VAL A 24 3.60 -0.56 5.36
C VAL A 24 2.34 0.28 5.16
N GLY A 25 1.81 0.91 6.22
CA GLY A 25 0.71 1.87 6.08
C GLY A 25 1.05 3.04 5.14
N GLY A 26 2.29 3.54 5.22
CA GLY A 26 2.80 4.58 4.32
C GLY A 26 2.97 4.09 2.88
N VAL A 27 3.50 2.87 2.71
CA VAL A 27 3.63 2.20 1.40
C VAL A 27 2.26 2.04 0.76
N ALA A 28 1.28 1.48 1.48
CA ALA A 28 -0.08 1.26 1.00
C ALA A 28 -0.73 2.56 0.51
N ARG A 29 -0.62 3.66 1.28
CA ARG A 29 -1.15 4.96 0.88
C ARG A 29 -0.48 5.49 -0.39
N ARG A 30 0.85 5.37 -0.51
CA ARG A 30 1.60 5.81 -1.70
C ARG A 30 1.30 4.96 -2.92
N ALA A 31 1.12 3.66 -2.72
CA ALA A 31 0.71 2.73 -3.77
C ALA A 31 -0.66 3.13 -4.29
N TRP A 32 -1.62 3.41 -3.40
CA TRP A 32 -2.95 3.89 -3.77
C TRP A 32 -2.92 5.24 -4.52
N ALA A 33 -1.97 6.11 -4.19
CA ALA A 33 -1.68 7.34 -4.92
C ALA A 33 -0.90 7.11 -6.23
N ARG A 34 -0.78 5.85 -6.69
CA ARG A 34 -0.15 5.44 -7.96
C ARG A 34 1.36 5.66 -8.02
N ASN A 35 2.05 5.66 -6.88
CA ASN A 35 3.51 5.66 -6.89
C ASN A 35 4.03 4.26 -7.30
N GLU A 36 4.72 4.17 -8.44
CA GLU A 36 5.16 2.90 -9.04
C GLU A 36 6.00 2.03 -8.09
N ASN A 37 7.00 2.62 -7.43
CA ASN A 37 7.84 1.89 -6.48
C ASN A 37 7.03 1.35 -5.30
N ALA A 38 6.10 2.14 -4.77
CA ALA A 38 5.26 1.69 -3.68
C ALA A 38 4.23 0.63 -4.12
N VAL A 39 3.73 0.69 -5.36
CA VAL A 39 2.88 -0.38 -5.94
C VAL A 39 3.65 -1.69 -6.01
N GLN A 40 4.90 -1.67 -6.50
CA GLN A 40 5.76 -2.86 -6.54
C GLN A 40 5.98 -3.44 -5.14
N VAL A 41 6.38 -2.60 -4.17
CA VAL A 41 6.63 -3.05 -2.79
C VAL A 41 5.34 -3.59 -2.14
N ALA A 42 4.18 -2.97 -2.41
CA ALA A 42 2.90 -3.43 -1.87
C ALA A 42 2.48 -4.79 -2.46
N ALA A 43 2.74 -5.02 -3.75
CA ALA A 43 2.48 -6.31 -4.40
C ALA A 43 3.36 -7.43 -3.79
N GLU A 44 4.67 -7.19 -3.66
CA GLU A 44 5.59 -8.12 -3.02
C GLU A 44 5.21 -8.38 -1.55
N TRP A 45 4.84 -7.34 -0.81
CA TRP A 45 4.39 -7.49 0.57
C TRP A 45 3.15 -8.40 0.68
N ASN A 46 2.19 -8.25 -0.24
CA ASN A 46 1.00 -9.10 -0.30
C ASN A 46 1.33 -10.56 -0.58
N GLU A 47 2.33 -10.85 -1.42
CA GLU A 47 2.77 -12.22 -1.69
C GLU A 47 3.44 -12.86 -0.47
N LEU A 48 4.28 -12.09 0.23
CA LEU A 48 5.06 -12.60 1.37
C LEU A 48 4.28 -12.64 2.70
N ASN A 49 3.16 -11.93 2.83
CA ASN A 49 2.44 -11.75 4.10
C ASN A 49 0.93 -12.09 3.99
N GLN A 50 0.56 -13.05 3.15
CA GLN A 50 -0.84 -13.43 2.89
C GLN A 50 -1.64 -13.82 4.14
N ASP A 51 -0.97 -14.37 5.15
CA ASP A 51 -1.54 -14.77 6.44
C ASP A 51 -1.74 -13.58 7.40
N ARG A 52 -1.09 -12.45 7.15
CA ARG A 52 -1.08 -11.27 8.04
C ARG A 52 -1.95 -10.13 7.54
N GLY A 53 -2.18 -10.03 6.23
CA GLY A 53 -3.05 -9.00 5.68
C GLY A 53 -2.97 -8.87 4.17
N HIS A 54 -3.65 -7.84 3.65
CA HIS A 54 -3.68 -7.56 2.23
C HIS A 54 -3.80 -6.05 1.98
N ILE A 55 -2.86 -5.49 1.23
CA ILE A 55 -2.83 -4.12 0.75
C ILE A 55 -3.65 -4.03 -0.54
N THR A 56 -4.63 -3.13 -0.58
CA THR A 56 -5.37 -2.84 -1.82
C THR A 56 -4.48 -2.11 -2.81
N LEU A 57 -4.31 -2.67 -4.00
CA LEU A 57 -3.57 -2.06 -5.10
C LEU A 57 -4.52 -1.27 -6.03
N PRO A 58 -4.11 -0.13 -6.57
CA PRO A 58 -4.93 0.61 -7.51
C PRO A 58 -4.99 -0.11 -8.87
N PHE A 59 -6.18 -0.14 -9.47
CA PHE A 59 -6.33 -0.48 -10.88
C PHE A 59 -6.20 0.79 -11.70
N ILE A 60 -5.13 0.89 -12.48
CA ILE A 60 -4.87 2.05 -13.33
C ILE A 60 -5.69 1.89 -14.62
N PRO A 61 -6.61 2.82 -14.93
CA PRO A 61 -7.36 2.76 -16.17
C PRO A 61 -6.43 3.00 -17.36
N GLU A 62 -6.87 2.55 -18.55
CA GLU A 62 -6.18 2.86 -19.80
C GLU A 62 -6.02 4.37 -19.98
N GLU A 63 -4.87 4.78 -20.51
CA GLU A 63 -4.62 6.17 -20.83
C GLU A 63 -5.66 6.70 -21.81
N GLY A 64 -6.17 7.91 -21.57
CA GLY A 64 -7.18 8.53 -22.41
C GLY A 64 -8.60 7.98 -22.26
N LEU A 65 -8.85 7.02 -21.35
CA LEU A 65 -10.17 6.38 -21.22
C LEU A 65 -11.28 7.40 -20.92
N VAL A 66 -11.01 8.30 -19.97
CA VAL A 66 -11.99 9.31 -19.54
C VAL A 66 -12.20 10.33 -20.64
N GLU A 67 -11.13 10.78 -21.28
CA GLU A 67 -11.13 11.75 -22.37
C GLU A 67 -11.94 11.24 -23.55
N ARG A 68 -11.67 10.00 -24.00
CA ARG A 68 -12.41 9.35 -25.09
C ARG A 68 -13.89 9.17 -24.74
N LEU A 69 -14.19 8.80 -23.49
CA LEU A 69 -15.56 8.63 -23.03
C LEU A 69 -16.32 9.96 -23.08
N VAL A 70 -15.73 11.02 -22.52
CA VAL A 70 -16.32 12.36 -22.49
C VAL A 70 -16.53 12.88 -23.90
N GLU A 71 -15.53 12.73 -24.78
CA GLU A 71 -15.62 13.13 -26.18
C GLU A 71 -16.72 12.38 -26.94
N ARG A 72 -16.93 11.09 -26.65
CA ARG A 72 -18.00 10.31 -27.28
C ARG A 72 -19.40 10.74 -26.83
N GLU A 73 -19.60 10.99 -25.54
CA GLU A 73 -20.93 11.21 -24.95
C GLU A 73 -21.37 12.69 -24.95
N LEU A 74 -20.44 13.65 -25.01
CA LEU A 74 -20.73 15.09 -24.96
C LEU A 74 -20.50 15.84 -26.28
N ARG A 75 -20.34 15.13 -27.40
CA ARG A 75 -20.35 15.77 -28.73
C ARG A 75 -21.81 16.09 -29.10
N ASP A 76 -22.13 17.39 -29.18
CA ASP A 76 -23.31 17.92 -29.87
C ASP A 76 -23.29 17.60 -31.37
#